data_AF-A0A7D9EQE2-F1
#
_entry.id   AF-A0A7D9EQE2-F1
#
_cell.length_a   1.000
_cell.length_b   1.000
_cell.length_c   1.000
_cell.angle_alpha   90.00
_cell.angle_beta   90.00
_cell.angle_gamma   90.00
#
_symmetry.space_group_name_H-M   'P 1'
#
loop_
_entity.id
_entity.type
_entity.pdbx_description
1 polymer ?
#
loop_
_entity_poly.entity_id
_entity_poly.type
_entity_poly.pdbx_seq_one_letter_code
_entity_poly.pdbx_strand_id
1 'polypeptide(L)'
;MESIQSAIRLLTPNCFMASIDLKDAYYCVPIASFHHKYLKFEWNGSLYQFTCFPNGLACCPRKFTKLMKPVFCYLRKLGHESSPYIDDSLLTGQTYDDCAANVIDTTQLIDNLGFIAHPDKSVFIPTQELDYLGFTLNSKTMRVTVTPGKKLKLIETCKELLTKEYPTIREVARVIGLLISNFPGVAMGPLYYRLSEADKIAALKHNKGKFDATMQLSAEAKEELVWWIDNIDTAFNPVHR
;
A
#
# COMPACT_ATOMS: atom_id res chain seq x y z
N MET A 1 7.84 10.20 4.09
CA MET A 1 6.57 9.51 4.35
C MET A 1 6.95 8.08 4.61
N GLU A 2 6.41 7.45 5.64
CA GLU A 2 6.71 6.04 5.85
C GLU A 2 6.10 5.20 4.72
N SER A 3 6.59 3.99 4.54
CA SER A 3 6.13 3.08 3.50
C SER A 3 6.24 1.63 3.99
N ILE A 4 5.84 0.67 3.15
CA ILE A 4 6.07 -0.75 3.44
C ILE A 4 7.56 -1.04 3.76
N GLN A 5 8.50 -0.31 3.15
CA GLN A 5 9.92 -0.48 3.46
C GLN A 5 10.27 -0.05 4.89
N SER A 6 9.58 0.95 5.44
CA SER A 6 9.71 1.36 6.85
C SER A 6 9.22 0.26 7.78
N ALA A 7 8.05 -0.33 7.48
CA ALA A 7 7.52 -1.47 8.22
C ALA A 7 8.44 -2.70 8.17
N ILE A 8 8.96 -3.07 6.99
CA ILE A 8 9.91 -4.18 6.82
C ILE A 8 11.17 -3.96 7.67
N ARG A 9 11.65 -2.71 7.78
CA ARG A 9 12.80 -2.36 8.62
C ARG A 9 12.54 -2.47 10.12
N LEU A 10 11.28 -2.55 10.58
CA LEU A 10 10.93 -2.79 11.98
C LEU A 10 10.82 -4.29 12.31
N LEU A 11 10.73 -5.17 11.32
CA LEU A 11 10.63 -6.61 11.52
C LEU A 11 11.93 -7.20 12.11
N THR A 12 11.90 -7.77 13.31
CA THR A 12 13.01 -8.57 13.89
C THR A 12 12.60 -10.04 14.01
N PRO A 13 13.56 -10.99 14.11
CA PRO A 13 13.24 -12.39 14.27
C PRO A 13 12.31 -12.63 15.46
N ASN A 14 11.20 -13.32 15.22
CA ASN A 14 10.17 -13.68 16.20
C ASN A 14 9.43 -12.50 16.87
N CYS A 15 9.57 -11.25 16.39
CA CYS A 15 8.80 -10.16 16.97
C CYS A 15 7.30 -10.32 16.74
N PHE A 16 6.52 -9.67 17.59
CA PHE A 16 5.08 -9.58 17.45
C PHE A 16 4.69 -8.28 16.77
N MET A 17 3.61 -8.35 16.00
CA MET A 17 3.08 -7.26 15.19
C MET A 17 1.58 -7.15 15.42
N ALA A 18 1.07 -5.95 15.29
CA ALA A 18 -0.35 -5.62 15.28
C ALA A 18 -0.59 -4.51 14.25
N SER A 19 -1.82 -4.36 13.77
CA SER A 19 -2.20 -3.26 12.88
C SER A 19 -3.39 -2.50 13.42
N ILE A 20 -3.35 -1.18 13.28
CA ILE A 20 -4.49 -0.31 13.55
C ILE A 20 -4.83 0.43 12.26
N ASP A 21 -6.05 0.21 11.75
CA ASP A 21 -6.66 0.97 10.66
C ASP A 21 -7.57 2.04 11.28
N LEU A 22 -7.42 3.30 10.87
CA LEU A 22 -8.27 4.39 11.33
C LEU A 22 -9.52 4.49 10.44
N LYS A 23 -10.68 4.22 11.03
CA LYS A 23 -11.96 4.37 10.34
C LYS A 23 -12.23 5.83 10.02
N ASP A 24 -12.53 6.12 8.75
CA ASP A 24 -12.97 7.45 8.30
C ASP A 24 -11.99 8.58 8.68
N ALA A 25 -10.69 8.26 8.76
CA ALA A 25 -9.66 9.11 9.36
C ALA A 25 -9.63 10.55 8.79
N TYR A 26 -9.85 10.69 7.48
CA TYR A 26 -9.92 12.00 6.83
C TYR A 26 -11.14 12.80 7.25
N TYR A 27 -12.28 12.14 7.44
CA TYR A 27 -13.51 12.82 7.83
C TYR A 27 -13.46 13.33 9.28
N CYS A 28 -12.56 12.81 10.11
CA CYS A 28 -12.26 13.35 11.45
C CYS A 28 -11.52 14.70 11.41
N VAL A 29 -10.90 15.09 10.29
CA VAL A 29 -10.08 16.31 10.20
C VAL A 29 -10.86 17.45 9.55
N PRO A 30 -11.25 18.50 10.30
CA PRO A 30 -12.01 19.61 9.74
C PRO A 30 -11.17 20.44 8.77
N ILE A 31 -11.83 20.97 7.75
CA ILE A 31 -11.27 21.98 6.84
C ILE A 31 -11.73 23.36 7.31
N ALA A 32 -10.84 24.34 7.24
CA ALA A 32 -11.18 25.73 7.53
C ALA A 32 -12.35 26.20 6.64
N SER A 33 -13.37 26.81 7.26
CA SER A 33 -14.63 27.21 6.60
C SER A 33 -14.43 28.04 5.32
N PHE A 34 -13.41 28.90 5.29
CA PHE A 34 -13.07 29.70 4.11
C PHE A 34 -12.72 28.85 2.85
N HIS A 35 -12.26 27.60 3.03
CA HIS A 35 -11.91 26.70 1.94
C HIS A 35 -13.06 25.79 1.47
N HIS A 36 -14.17 25.69 2.22
CA HIS A 36 -15.30 24.80 1.86
C HIS A 36 -15.86 25.09 0.47
N LYS A 37 -15.80 26.37 0.02
CA LYS A 37 -16.23 26.80 -1.31
C LYS A 37 -15.53 26.10 -2.47
N TYR A 38 -14.32 25.59 -2.27
CA TYR A 38 -13.55 24.86 -3.29
C TYR A 38 -13.85 23.36 -3.30
N LEU A 39 -14.64 22.87 -2.35
CA LEU A 39 -14.92 21.44 -2.13
C LEU A 39 -16.40 21.13 -2.32
N LYS A 40 -17.04 21.86 -3.23
CA LYS A 40 -18.44 21.65 -3.60
C LYS A 40 -18.54 20.62 -4.72
N PHE A 41 -19.57 19.78 -4.64
CA PHE A 41 -19.89 18.81 -5.69
C PHE A 41 -21.40 18.64 -5.79
N GLU A 42 -21.87 18.26 -6.98
CA GLU A 42 -23.29 18.02 -7.23
C GLU A 42 -23.56 16.52 -7.26
N TRP A 43 -24.65 16.10 -6.61
CA TRP A 43 -25.14 14.74 -6.64
C TRP A 43 -26.66 14.74 -6.68
N ASN A 44 -27.26 14.06 -7.66
CA ASN A 44 -28.72 13.99 -7.86
C ASN A 44 -29.41 15.37 -7.84
N GLY A 45 -28.82 16.37 -8.52
CA GLY A 45 -29.35 17.74 -8.57
C GLY A 45 -29.23 18.53 -7.26
N SER A 46 -28.57 17.97 -6.23
CA SER A 46 -28.32 18.63 -4.95
C SER A 46 -26.84 18.99 -4.82
N LEU A 47 -26.58 20.23 -4.40
CA LEU A 47 -25.23 20.73 -4.19
C LEU A 47 -24.76 20.45 -2.75
N TYR A 48 -23.68 19.70 -2.63
CA TYR A 48 -23.04 19.36 -1.37
C TYR A 48 -21.70 20.08 -1.24
N GLN A 49 -21.19 20.17 0.00
CA GLN A 49 -19.85 20.68 0.27
C GLN A 49 -19.18 19.87 1.37
N PHE A 50 -17.90 19.54 1.19
CA PHE A 50 -17.13 18.90 2.24
C PHE A 50 -16.72 19.92 3.32
N THR A 51 -16.89 19.51 4.58
CA THR A 51 -16.48 20.28 5.76
C THR A 51 -15.21 19.73 6.44
N CYS A 52 -14.81 18.51 6.06
CA CYS A 52 -13.64 17.77 6.52
C CYS A 52 -12.78 17.32 5.32
N PHE A 53 -11.66 16.63 5.54
CA PHE A 53 -10.80 16.17 4.44
C PHE A 53 -11.59 15.25 3.51
N PRO A 54 -11.76 15.61 2.22
CA PRO A 54 -12.36 14.71 1.26
C PRO A 54 -11.33 13.72 0.74
N ASN A 55 -11.81 12.52 0.41
CA ASN A 55 -11.05 11.58 -0.39
C ASN A 55 -10.76 12.16 -1.78
N GLY A 56 -9.56 11.89 -2.29
CA GLY A 56 -9.11 12.37 -3.61
C GLY A 56 -8.47 13.77 -3.61
N LEU A 57 -8.56 14.55 -2.52
CA LEU A 57 -7.84 15.83 -2.46
C LEU A 57 -6.35 15.61 -2.19
N ALA A 58 -5.53 15.96 -3.18
CA ALA A 58 -4.09 15.66 -3.23
C ALA A 58 -3.29 16.10 -1.98
N CYS A 59 -3.73 17.15 -1.28
CA CYS A 59 -3.01 17.64 -0.10
C CYS A 59 -3.37 16.90 1.21
N CYS A 60 -4.49 16.18 1.26
CA CYS A 60 -4.98 15.52 2.47
C CYS A 60 -3.99 14.48 3.03
N PRO A 61 -3.41 13.56 2.23
CA PRO A 61 -2.47 12.57 2.75
C PRO A 61 -1.29 13.21 3.47
N ARG A 62 -0.66 14.22 2.85
CA ARG A 62 0.48 14.93 3.44
C ARG A 62 0.11 15.64 4.73
N LYS A 63 -1.05 16.29 4.77
CA LYS A 63 -1.53 16.99 5.97
C LYS A 63 -1.86 16.01 7.08
N PHE A 64 -2.52 14.89 6.76
CA PHE A 64 -2.85 13.84 7.71
C PHE A 64 -1.59 13.20 8.30
N THR A 65 -0.60 12.85 7.47
CA THR A 65 0.71 12.36 7.96
C THR A 65 1.35 13.38 8.92
N LYS A 66 1.28 14.69 8.63
CA LYS A 66 1.83 15.72 9.52
C LYS A 66 1.06 15.81 10.84
N LEU A 67 -0.25 15.62 10.82
CA LEU A 67 -1.11 15.60 12.00
C LEU A 67 -0.79 14.42 12.92
N MET A 68 -0.54 13.23 12.36
CA MET A 68 -0.25 12.02 13.13
C MET A 68 1.18 11.97 13.70
N LYS A 69 2.13 12.75 13.16
CA LYS A 69 3.52 12.79 13.66
C LYS A 69 3.65 12.98 15.18
N PRO A 70 3.04 14.01 15.83
CA PRO A 70 3.15 14.18 17.27
C PRO A 70 2.63 12.99 18.07
N VAL A 71 1.58 12.31 17.59
CA VAL A 71 0.99 11.11 18.20
C VAL A 71 2.04 10.00 18.28
N PHE A 72 2.62 9.63 17.13
CA PHE A 72 3.64 8.58 17.08
C PHE A 72 4.99 9.01 17.69
N CYS A 73 5.30 10.31 17.72
CA CYS A 73 6.44 10.81 18.48
C CYS A 73 6.26 10.63 19.98
N TYR A 74 5.05 10.81 20.50
CA TYR A 74 4.75 10.56 21.91
C TYR A 74 4.83 9.07 22.24
N LEU A 75 4.20 8.21 21.43
CA LEU A 75 4.28 6.75 21.60
C LEU A 75 5.72 6.23 21.58
N ARG A 76 6.56 6.73 20.65
CA ARG A 76 8.01 6.40 20.62
C ARG A 76 8.75 6.80 21.89
N LYS A 77 8.36 7.90 22.56
CA LYS A 77 8.96 8.28 23.86
C LYS A 77 8.59 7.31 24.98
N LEU A 78 7.48 6.60 24.85
CA LEU A 78 7.07 5.53 25.77
C LEU A 78 7.74 4.18 25.46
N GLY A 79 8.55 4.10 24.41
CA GLY A 79 9.23 2.87 23.97
C GLY A 79 8.51 2.10 22.88
N HIS A 80 7.38 2.62 22.38
CA HIS A 80 6.58 1.94 21.36
C HIS A 80 7.14 2.15 19.95
N GLU A 81 7.51 1.06 19.29
CA GLU A 81 7.91 1.06 17.88
C GLU A 81 6.70 0.89 16.96
N SER A 82 6.55 1.81 16.01
CA SER A 82 5.42 1.82 15.10
C SER A 82 5.82 2.41 13.76
N SER A 83 5.22 1.88 12.68
CA SER A 83 5.29 2.45 11.34
C SER A 83 3.91 2.93 10.84
N PRO A 84 3.51 4.19 11.12
CA PRO A 84 2.29 4.78 10.58
C PRO A 84 2.34 5.12 9.08
N TYR A 85 1.37 4.63 8.33
CA TYR A 85 1.09 4.92 6.93
C TYR A 85 -0.34 5.46 6.74
N ILE A 86 -0.48 6.78 6.71
CA ILE A 86 -1.79 7.44 6.57
C ILE A 86 -2.76 6.92 7.65
N ASP A 87 -3.75 6.12 7.28
CA ASP A 87 -4.79 5.49 8.10
C ASP A 87 -4.37 4.12 8.66
N ASP A 88 -3.46 3.42 8.00
CA ASP A 88 -2.91 2.14 8.43
C ASP A 88 -1.67 2.34 9.31
N SER A 89 -1.59 1.69 10.47
CA SER A 89 -0.41 1.76 11.35
C SER A 89 0.05 0.37 11.77
N LEU A 90 1.30 0.02 11.44
CA LEU A 90 1.94 -1.18 11.95
C LEU A 90 2.52 -0.89 13.34
N LEU A 91 2.20 -1.73 14.32
CA LEU A 91 2.76 -1.71 15.67
C LEU A 91 3.63 -2.94 15.86
N THR A 92 4.76 -2.80 16.55
CA THR A 92 5.70 -3.90 16.78
C THR A 92 6.13 -3.97 18.24
N GLY A 93 6.46 -5.18 18.70
CA GLY A 93 7.07 -5.44 20.01
C GLY A 93 7.93 -6.70 19.97
N GLN A 94 8.99 -6.77 20.77
CA GLN A 94 9.88 -7.95 20.79
C GLN A 94 9.18 -9.15 21.43
N THR A 95 8.38 -8.91 22.47
CA THR A 95 7.50 -9.90 23.08
C THR A 95 6.03 -9.64 22.75
N TYR A 96 5.17 -10.62 23.04
CA TYR A 96 3.72 -10.46 22.93
C TYR A 96 3.24 -9.30 23.80
N ASP A 97 3.72 -9.22 25.05
CA ASP A 97 3.29 -8.21 26.01
C ASP A 97 3.74 -6.79 25.61
N ASP A 98 4.95 -6.65 25.04
CA ASP A 98 5.41 -5.35 24.52
C ASP A 98 4.50 -4.85 23.38
N CYS A 99 4.13 -5.76 22.46
CA CYS A 99 3.25 -5.42 21.35
C CYS A 99 1.81 -5.14 21.85
N ALA A 100 1.33 -5.90 22.82
CA ALA A 100 0.02 -5.67 23.44
C ALA A 100 -0.03 -4.30 24.15
N ALA A 101 1.01 -3.93 24.89
CA ALA A 101 1.13 -2.61 25.51
C ALA A 101 1.11 -1.49 24.47
N ASN A 102 1.84 -1.66 23.36
CA ASN A 102 1.83 -0.73 22.23
C ASN A 102 0.43 -0.56 21.62
N VAL A 103 -0.29 -1.67 21.42
CA VAL A 103 -1.69 -1.64 20.93
C VAL A 103 -2.60 -0.88 21.88
N ILE A 104 -2.53 -1.17 23.18
CA ILE A 104 -3.38 -0.54 24.20
C ILE A 104 -3.12 0.96 24.25
N ASP A 105 -1.86 1.36 24.40
CA ASP A 105 -1.48 2.78 24.53
C ASP A 105 -1.78 3.55 23.25
N THR A 106 -1.54 2.94 22.08
CA THR A 106 -1.88 3.55 20.80
C THR A 106 -3.38 3.74 20.67
N THR A 107 -4.18 2.70 20.97
CA THR A 107 -5.65 2.75 20.85
C THR A 107 -6.27 3.76 21.80
N GLN A 108 -5.81 3.81 23.05
CA GLN A 108 -6.27 4.81 24.02
C GLN A 108 -5.91 6.22 23.58
N LEU A 109 -4.69 6.43 23.07
CA LEU A 109 -4.26 7.75 22.64
C LEU A 109 -5.06 8.26 21.43
N ILE A 110 -5.27 7.42 20.41
CA ILE A 110 -6.03 7.83 19.22
C ILE A 110 -7.51 8.07 19.56
N ASP A 111 -8.11 7.27 20.44
CA ASP A 111 -9.50 7.46 20.91
C ASP A 111 -9.66 8.77 21.68
N ASN A 112 -8.73 9.07 22.60
CA ASN A 112 -8.69 10.36 23.31
C ASN A 112 -8.51 11.57 22.38
N LEU A 113 -7.90 11.37 21.21
CA LEU A 113 -7.73 12.41 20.18
C LEU A 113 -8.94 12.50 19.23
N GLY A 114 -9.97 11.66 19.41
CA GLY A 114 -11.19 11.66 18.61
C GLY A 114 -11.09 10.86 17.31
N PHE A 115 -10.07 10.01 17.14
CA PHE A 115 -10.00 9.05 16.05
C PHE A 115 -10.59 7.70 16.47
N ILE A 116 -11.09 6.95 15.50
CA ILE A 116 -11.74 5.66 15.74
C ILE A 116 -10.94 4.57 15.05
N ALA A 117 -10.43 3.59 15.81
CA ALA A 117 -9.85 2.39 15.24
C ALA A 117 -10.96 1.53 14.60
N HIS A 118 -10.74 1.06 13.38
CA HIS A 118 -11.68 0.21 12.67
C HIS A 118 -11.65 -1.19 13.29
N PRO A 119 -12.76 -1.69 13.88
CA PRO A 119 -12.76 -2.95 14.62
C PRO A 119 -12.40 -4.15 13.74
N ASP A 120 -12.96 -4.20 12.52
CA ASP A 120 -12.80 -5.36 11.63
C ASP A 120 -11.54 -5.35 10.76
N LYS A 121 -10.93 -4.17 10.54
CA LYS A 121 -9.73 -4.03 9.70
C LYS A 121 -8.44 -3.98 10.52
N SER A 122 -8.55 -3.62 11.80
CA SER A 122 -7.42 -3.62 12.72
C SER A 122 -7.17 -5.04 13.23
N VAL A 123 -5.91 -5.35 13.49
CA VAL A 123 -5.48 -6.58 14.16
C VAL A 123 -4.90 -6.19 15.52
N PHE A 124 -5.75 -6.21 16.54
CA PHE A 124 -5.38 -5.81 17.91
C PHE A 124 -4.62 -6.89 18.68
N ILE A 125 -4.83 -8.16 18.34
CA ILE A 125 -4.16 -9.28 19.00
C ILE A 125 -2.78 -9.45 18.36
N PRO A 126 -1.68 -9.31 19.12
CA PRO A 126 -0.34 -9.45 18.56
C PRO A 126 -0.13 -10.81 17.88
N THR A 127 0.41 -10.78 16.67
CA THR A 127 0.69 -11.95 15.84
C THR A 127 2.10 -11.87 15.24
N GLN A 128 2.63 -12.99 14.77
CA GLN A 128 3.94 -13.06 14.11
C GLN A 128 3.82 -13.16 12.57
N GLU A 129 2.58 -13.21 12.07
CA GLU A 129 2.24 -13.11 10.65
C GLU A 129 1.08 -12.12 10.49
N LEU A 130 1.27 -11.07 9.70
CA LEU A 130 0.32 -9.97 9.58
C LEU A 130 0.30 -9.40 8.15
N ASP A 131 -0.91 -9.19 7.62
CA ASP A 131 -1.11 -8.47 6.37
C ASP A 131 -1.06 -6.95 6.59
N TYR A 132 -0.19 -6.26 5.85
CA TYR A 132 0.02 -4.82 5.92
C TYR A 132 0.37 -4.24 4.55
N LEU A 133 -0.37 -3.21 4.11
CA LEU A 133 -0.17 -2.52 2.82
C LEU A 133 -0.10 -3.45 1.59
N GLY A 134 -0.88 -4.54 1.62
CA GLY A 134 -0.96 -5.53 0.54
C GLY A 134 0.15 -6.59 0.55
N PHE A 135 0.92 -6.69 1.64
CA PHE A 135 1.94 -7.72 1.85
C PHE A 135 1.73 -8.46 3.16
N THR A 136 2.08 -9.73 3.21
CA THR A 136 2.12 -10.52 4.44
C THR A 136 3.53 -10.46 5.01
N LEU A 137 3.66 -9.92 6.22
CA LEU A 137 4.91 -9.85 6.98
C LEU A 137 4.97 -11.05 7.93
N ASN A 138 6.02 -11.86 7.86
CA ASN A 138 6.19 -13.01 8.75
C ASN A 138 7.53 -12.92 9.50
N SER A 139 7.48 -12.70 10.81
CA SER A 139 8.66 -12.52 11.67
C SER A 139 9.34 -13.85 12.06
N LYS A 140 8.63 -14.99 11.97
CA LYS A 140 9.21 -16.31 12.24
C LYS A 140 10.16 -16.75 11.12
N THR A 141 9.72 -16.57 9.88
CA THR A 141 10.47 -16.96 8.67
C THR A 141 11.31 -15.81 8.14
N MET A 142 11.11 -14.58 8.64
CA MET A 142 11.73 -13.35 8.16
C MET A 142 11.51 -13.17 6.65
N ARG A 143 10.26 -13.30 6.22
CA ARG A 143 9.83 -13.18 4.83
C ARG A 143 8.71 -12.16 4.68
N VAL A 144 8.73 -11.50 3.53
CA VAL A 144 7.64 -10.67 3.02
C VAL A 144 7.10 -11.35 1.79
N THR A 145 5.79 -11.60 1.75
CA THR A 145 5.10 -12.15 0.58
C THR A 145 3.98 -11.21 0.15
N VAL A 146 3.52 -11.37 -1.08
CA VAL A 146 2.36 -10.65 -1.59
C VAL A 146 1.09 -11.29 -1.05
N THR A 147 0.10 -10.50 -0.63
CA THR A 147 -1.20 -11.03 -0.15
C THR A 147 -1.95 -11.80 -1.24
N PRO A 148 -2.75 -12.83 -0.90
CA PRO A 148 -3.44 -13.67 -1.90
C PRO A 148 -4.28 -12.87 -2.90
N GLY A 149 -5.05 -11.87 -2.42
CA GLY A 149 -5.88 -11.03 -3.29
C GLY A 149 -5.05 -10.21 -4.29
N LYS A 150 -3.86 -9.74 -3.89
CA LYS A 150 -2.95 -8.99 -4.77
C LYS A 150 -2.24 -9.92 -5.77
N LYS A 151 -1.95 -11.17 -5.39
CA LYS A 151 -1.43 -12.21 -6.32
C LYS A 151 -2.46 -12.52 -7.42
N LEU A 152 -3.70 -12.83 -7.04
CA LEU A 152 -4.77 -13.16 -7.98
C LEU A 152 -4.98 -12.05 -9.01
N LYS A 153 -5.10 -10.80 -8.54
CA LYS A 153 -5.24 -9.63 -9.42
C LYS A 153 -4.07 -9.50 -10.40
N LEU A 154 -2.84 -9.75 -9.95
CA LEU A 154 -1.66 -9.73 -10.81
C LEU A 154 -1.74 -10.82 -11.89
N ILE A 155 -2.02 -12.06 -11.49
CA ILE A 155 -2.14 -13.19 -12.41
C ILE A 155 -3.21 -12.93 -13.47
N GLU A 156 -4.40 -12.49 -13.06
CA GLU A 156 -5.52 -12.19 -13.97
C GLU A 156 -5.14 -11.08 -14.95
N THR A 157 -4.56 -9.97 -14.47
CA THR A 157 -4.20 -8.85 -15.33
C THR A 157 -3.09 -9.23 -16.33
N CYS A 158 -2.12 -10.06 -15.93
CA CYS A 158 -1.09 -10.57 -16.83
C CYS A 158 -1.68 -11.51 -17.89
N LYS A 159 -2.55 -12.44 -17.50
CA LYS A 159 -3.24 -13.35 -18.42
C LYS A 159 -4.10 -12.59 -19.43
N GLU A 160 -4.87 -11.62 -18.96
CA GLU A 160 -5.66 -10.73 -19.83
C GLU A 160 -4.78 -10.03 -20.86
N LEU A 161 -3.62 -9.49 -20.45
CA LEU A 161 -2.71 -8.81 -21.36
C LEU A 161 -2.12 -9.77 -22.41
N LEU A 162 -1.76 -11.00 -22.00
CA LEU A 162 -1.18 -12.01 -22.88
C LEU A 162 -2.15 -12.51 -23.96
N THR A 163 -3.46 -12.39 -23.75
CA THR A 163 -4.48 -12.73 -24.77
C THR A 163 -4.61 -11.69 -25.88
N LYS A 164 -4.05 -10.48 -25.72
CA LYS A 164 -4.17 -9.38 -26.68
C LYS A 164 -2.98 -9.37 -27.62
N GLU A 165 -3.25 -9.44 -28.92
CA GLU A 165 -2.21 -9.28 -29.94
C GLU A 165 -1.71 -7.83 -30.04
N TYR A 166 -2.63 -6.87 -29.89
CA TYR A 166 -2.37 -5.42 -29.98
C TYR A 166 -2.93 -4.65 -28.77
N PRO A 167 -2.39 -4.84 -27.55
CA PRO A 167 -2.81 -4.04 -26.40
C PRO A 167 -2.47 -2.56 -26.59
N THR A 168 -3.22 -1.70 -25.93
CA THR A 168 -2.87 -0.28 -25.81
C THR A 168 -1.64 -0.10 -24.92
N ILE A 169 -0.86 0.95 -25.18
CA ILE A 169 0.29 1.31 -24.33
C ILE A 169 -0.17 1.55 -22.88
N ARG A 170 -1.38 2.08 -22.68
CA ARG A 170 -2.00 2.26 -21.35
C ARG A 170 -2.21 0.94 -20.61
N GLU A 171 -2.67 -0.10 -21.29
CA GLU A 171 -2.88 -1.42 -20.68
C GLU A 171 -1.55 -2.05 -20.25
N VAL A 172 -0.51 -1.95 -21.09
CA VAL A 172 0.84 -2.41 -20.75
C VAL A 172 1.40 -1.61 -19.56
N ALA A 173 1.24 -0.28 -19.57
CA ALA A 173 1.65 0.58 -18.45
C ALA A 173 0.95 0.21 -17.13
N ARG A 174 -0.34 -0.13 -17.19
CA ARG A 174 -1.13 -0.58 -16.03
C ARG A 174 -0.57 -1.88 -15.45
N VAL A 175 -0.25 -2.86 -16.29
CA VAL A 175 0.37 -4.12 -15.85
C VAL A 175 1.73 -3.86 -15.24
N ILE A 176 2.60 -3.10 -15.89
CA ILE A 176 3.93 -2.79 -15.35
C ILE A 176 3.84 -2.09 -13.98
N GLY A 177 2.92 -1.13 -13.81
CA GLY A 177 2.65 -0.52 -12.52
C GLY A 177 2.25 -1.54 -11.44
N LEU A 178 1.45 -2.54 -11.82
CA LEU A 178 1.08 -3.65 -10.93
C LEU A 178 2.28 -4.53 -10.58
N LEU A 179 3.14 -4.89 -11.54
CA LEU A 179 4.37 -5.66 -11.29
C LEU A 179 5.28 -4.94 -10.30
N ILE A 180 5.57 -3.66 -10.56
CA ILE A 180 6.42 -2.81 -9.70
C ILE A 180 5.86 -2.72 -8.28
N SER A 181 4.53 -2.59 -8.15
CA SER A 181 3.88 -2.51 -6.84
C SER A 181 4.06 -3.78 -5.98
N ASN A 182 4.51 -4.89 -6.56
CA ASN A 182 4.72 -6.17 -5.89
C ASN A 182 6.19 -6.48 -5.56
N PHE A 183 7.15 -5.65 -6.01
CA PHE A 183 8.58 -5.85 -5.73
C PHE A 183 8.93 -6.06 -4.25
N PRO A 184 8.29 -5.38 -3.27
CA PRO A 184 8.61 -5.63 -1.87
C PRO A 184 8.41 -7.08 -1.41
N GLY A 185 7.51 -7.83 -2.06
CA GLY A 185 7.22 -9.24 -1.75
C GLY A 185 7.80 -10.25 -2.76
N VAL A 186 8.53 -9.80 -3.78
CA VAL A 186 9.07 -10.65 -4.85
C VAL A 186 10.51 -10.24 -5.13
N ALA A 187 11.47 -10.92 -4.49
CA ALA A 187 12.88 -10.54 -4.55
C ALA A 187 13.44 -10.43 -5.98
N MET A 188 13.05 -11.34 -6.87
CA MET A 188 13.49 -11.35 -8.27
C MET A 188 12.64 -10.44 -9.19
N GLY A 189 11.53 -9.89 -8.70
CA GLY A 189 10.59 -9.09 -9.50
C GLY A 189 11.23 -7.93 -10.28
N PRO A 190 12.19 -7.16 -9.71
CA PRO A 190 12.90 -6.10 -10.42
C PRO A 190 13.74 -6.56 -11.64
N LEU A 191 13.92 -7.86 -11.84
CA LEU A 191 14.58 -8.43 -13.02
C LEU A 191 13.61 -8.75 -14.15
N TYR A 192 12.32 -8.94 -13.84
CA TYR A 192 11.30 -9.42 -14.79
C TYR A 192 10.23 -8.36 -15.08
N TYR A 193 10.64 -7.15 -15.47
CA TYR A 193 9.70 -6.13 -15.96
C TYR A 193 10.32 -5.19 -17.00
N ARG A 194 11.63 -5.33 -17.25
CA ARG A 194 12.44 -4.34 -17.95
C ARG A 194 12.22 -4.44 -19.46
N LEU A 195 11.95 -5.64 -19.96
CA LEU A 195 11.66 -5.86 -21.38
C LEU A 195 10.27 -5.31 -21.72
N SER A 196 9.28 -5.59 -20.87
CA SER A 196 7.94 -5.00 -20.96
C SER A 196 7.99 -3.46 -20.90
N GLU A 197 8.82 -2.90 -20.01
CA GLU A 197 9.04 -1.46 -19.90
C GLU A 197 9.74 -0.88 -21.14
N ALA A 198 10.74 -1.58 -21.69
CA ALA A 198 11.45 -1.17 -22.89
C ALA A 198 10.52 -1.11 -24.12
N ASP A 199 9.70 -2.16 -24.32
CA ASP A 199 8.69 -2.20 -25.38
C ASP A 199 7.70 -1.05 -25.26
N LYS A 200 7.20 -0.81 -24.04
CA LYS A 200 6.27 0.30 -23.76
C LYS A 200 6.91 1.65 -24.08
N ILE A 201 8.16 1.88 -23.68
CA ILE A 201 8.89 3.13 -23.95
C ILE A 201 9.11 3.33 -25.45
N ALA A 202 9.51 2.28 -26.18
CA ALA A 202 9.71 2.33 -27.62
C ALA A 202 8.40 2.66 -28.36
N ALA A 203 7.31 1.97 -28.00
CA ALA A 203 5.99 2.21 -28.55
C ALA A 203 5.47 3.62 -28.25
N LEU A 204 5.68 4.11 -27.02
CA LEU A 204 5.26 5.46 -26.63
C LEU A 204 6.04 6.55 -27.41
N LYS A 205 7.35 6.33 -27.63
CA LYS A 205 8.18 7.22 -28.46
C LYS A 205 7.69 7.23 -29.91
N HIS A 206 7.41 6.07 -30.50
CA HIS A 206 6.88 5.96 -31.86
C HIS A 206 5.52 6.65 -32.01
N ASN A 207 4.64 6.48 -31.01
CA ASN A 207 3.29 7.04 -31.01
C ASN A 207 3.20 8.47 -30.44
N LYS A 208 4.33 9.19 -30.34
CA LYS A 208 4.40 10.60 -29.90
C LYS A 208 3.71 10.84 -28.55
N GLY A 209 3.85 9.91 -27.60
CA GLY A 209 3.28 10.03 -26.25
C GLY A 209 1.81 9.62 -26.10
N LYS A 210 1.16 9.09 -27.15
CA LYS A 210 -0.24 8.67 -27.09
C LYS A 210 -0.38 7.30 -26.40
N PHE A 211 -0.85 7.28 -25.16
CA PHE A 211 -1.07 6.05 -24.40
C PHE A 211 -2.20 5.17 -24.93
N ASP A 212 -3.15 5.75 -25.66
CA ASP A 212 -4.29 5.01 -26.23
C ASP A 212 -3.97 4.39 -27.61
N ALA A 213 -2.75 4.57 -28.11
CA ALA A 213 -2.27 3.86 -29.28
C ALA A 213 -1.94 2.39 -28.95
N THR A 214 -2.08 1.52 -29.94
CA THR A 214 -1.77 0.09 -29.83
C THR A 214 -0.28 -0.18 -29.99
N MET A 215 0.19 -1.25 -29.37
CA MET A 215 1.56 -1.76 -29.49
C MET A 215 1.57 -3.29 -29.52
N GLN A 216 2.72 -3.89 -29.82
CA GLN A 216 2.95 -5.32 -29.66
C GLN A 216 4.01 -5.53 -28.59
N LEU A 217 3.83 -6.59 -27.80
CA LEU A 217 4.86 -7.06 -26.88
C LEU A 217 5.82 -8.00 -27.62
N SER A 218 7.11 -7.82 -27.38
CA SER A 218 8.17 -8.76 -27.78
C SER A 218 7.95 -10.14 -27.15
N ALA A 219 8.59 -11.17 -27.72
CA ALA A 219 8.50 -12.52 -27.16
C ALA A 219 9.08 -12.56 -25.74
N GLU A 220 10.17 -11.84 -25.54
CA GLU A 220 10.90 -11.74 -24.28
C GLU A 220 10.08 -11.00 -23.21
N ALA A 221 9.35 -9.94 -23.58
CA ALA A 221 8.41 -9.28 -22.65
C ALA A 221 7.24 -10.20 -22.27
N LYS A 222 6.74 -11.03 -23.18
CA LYS A 222 5.72 -12.03 -22.85
C LYS A 222 6.25 -13.10 -21.88
N GLU A 223 7.51 -13.51 -22.05
CA GLU A 223 8.19 -14.42 -21.11
C GLU A 223 8.30 -13.81 -19.70
N GLU A 224 8.56 -12.51 -19.56
CA GLU A 224 8.52 -11.85 -18.25
C GLU A 224 7.14 -11.97 -17.59
N LEU A 225 6.06 -11.74 -18.35
CA LEU A 225 4.69 -11.86 -17.82
C LEU A 225 4.35 -13.29 -17.40
N VAL A 226 4.80 -14.29 -18.17
CA VAL A 226 4.65 -15.71 -17.83
C VAL A 226 5.44 -16.04 -16.57
N TRP A 227 6.68 -15.57 -16.45
CA TRP A 227 7.48 -15.76 -15.23
C TRP A 227 6.75 -15.26 -13.99
N TRP A 228 6.11 -14.08 -14.06
CA TRP A 228 5.30 -13.57 -12.95
C TRP A 228 4.12 -14.49 -12.60
N ILE A 229 3.40 -14.99 -13.60
CA ILE A 229 2.27 -15.90 -13.39
C ILE A 229 2.73 -17.18 -12.68
N ASP A 230 3.86 -17.74 -13.09
CA ASP A 230 4.34 -19.03 -12.60
C ASP A 230 5.01 -18.93 -11.21
N ASN A 231 5.57 -17.77 -10.86
CA ASN A 231 6.42 -17.63 -9.67
C ASN A 231 5.78 -16.82 -8.53
N ILE A 232 4.74 -16.01 -8.78
CA ILE A 232 4.17 -15.11 -7.74
C ILE A 232 3.63 -15.87 -6.51
N ASP A 233 3.17 -17.11 -6.69
CA ASP A 233 2.64 -17.91 -5.58
C ASP A 233 3.72 -18.38 -4.61
N THR A 234 4.90 -18.72 -5.11
CA THR A 234 6.04 -19.19 -4.31
C THR A 234 7.05 -18.09 -4.00
N ALA A 235 6.94 -16.93 -4.66
CA ALA A 235 7.83 -15.80 -4.46
C ALA A 235 7.71 -15.20 -3.05
N PHE A 236 8.86 -14.78 -2.54
CA PHE A 236 9.00 -14.02 -1.31
C PHE A 236 10.20 -13.08 -1.41
N ASN A 237 10.30 -12.17 -0.45
CA ASN A 237 11.48 -11.36 -0.22
C ASN A 237 12.03 -11.64 1.18
N PRO A 238 13.27 -12.15 1.33
CA PRO A 238 13.87 -12.35 2.64
C PRO A 238 14.22 -11.01 3.30
N VAL A 239 13.97 -10.92 4.60
CA VAL A 239 14.36 -9.77 5.41
C VAL A 239 15.66 -10.10 6.13
N HIS A 240 16.75 -9.47 5.72
CA HIS A 240 18.05 -9.64 6.34
C HIS A 240 18.18 -8.68 7.54
N ARG A 241 18.50 -9.23 8.71
CA ARG A 241 18.73 -8.53 9.98
C ARG A 241 20.03 -9.04 10.60
#